data_AF-A0A7C0VSF0-F1
#
_entry.id   AF-A0A7C0VSF0-F1
#
_cell.length_a   1.000
_cell.length_b   1.000
_cell.length_c   1.000
_cell.angle_alpha   90.00
_cell.angle_beta   90.00
_cell.angle_gamma   90.00
#
_symmetry.space_group_name_H-M   'P 1'
#
loop_
_entity.id
_entity.type
_entity.pdbx_description
1 polymer ?
#
loop_
_entity_poly.entity_id
_entity_poly.type
_entity_poly.pdbx_seq_one_letter_code
_entity_poly.pdbx_strand_id
1 'polypeptide(L)'
;MGYYKYVEKTWKMIRRGELTEVLKARLIQWRRQPTIVRVEKPTRINRARAFGYKAKPGYVVVRVRVRKGGLNRPRPRSGRRPKRMGVYGYSPAKSARLIAEERAARKYPNLVVLGSYWVGEDGVYKWYEVVMADPHHPAIANDPERRWISGYTRKIRYK
;
A
#
# COMPACT_ATOMS: atom_id res chain seq x y z
N MET A 1 16.62 -2.56 24.58
CA MET A 1 15.19 -2.76 24.22
C MET A 1 14.66 -1.46 23.60
N GLY A 2 14.60 -1.34 22.26
CA GLY A 2 14.33 -0.03 21.60
C GLY A 2 12.85 0.29 21.37
N TYR A 3 12.53 1.58 21.22
CA TYR A 3 11.17 2.11 20.93
C TYR A 3 10.40 1.31 19.87
N TYR A 4 11.04 0.95 18.74
CA TYR A 4 10.37 0.23 17.65
C TYR A 4 9.86 -1.16 18.03
N LYS A 5 10.51 -1.82 19.00
CA LYS A 5 10.06 -3.13 19.51
C LYS A 5 8.74 -3.00 20.28
N TYR A 6 8.57 -1.92 21.04
CA TYR A 6 7.32 -1.64 21.74
C TYR A 6 6.19 -1.31 20.77
N VAL A 7 6.47 -0.47 19.76
CA VAL A 7 5.51 -0.21 18.67
C VAL A 7 5.08 -1.52 18.01
N GLU A 8 6.02 -2.42 17.71
CA GLU A 8 5.66 -3.73 17.15
C GLU A 8 4.75 -4.55 18.07
N LYS A 9 5.04 -4.60 19.38
CA LYS A 9 4.21 -5.30 20.37
C LYS A 9 2.79 -4.72 20.42
N THR A 10 2.64 -3.39 20.45
CA THR A 10 1.33 -2.73 20.45
C THR A 10 0.52 -3.10 19.20
N TRP A 11 1.16 -3.11 18.03
CA TRP A 11 0.51 -3.50 16.78
C TRP A 11 0.17 -5.01 16.71
N LYS A 12 0.85 -5.88 17.45
CA LYS A 12 0.46 -7.30 17.57
C LYS A 12 -0.80 -7.47 18.42
N MET A 13 -1.03 -6.58 19.39
CA MET A 13 -2.20 -6.59 20.28
C MET A 13 -3.36 -5.70 19.79
N ILE A 14 -3.49 -5.49 18.46
CA ILE A 14 -4.48 -4.57 17.86
C ILE A 14 -5.91 -4.76 18.35
N ARG A 15 -6.34 -5.99 18.66
CA ARG A 15 -7.74 -6.29 19.05
C ARG A 15 -8.02 -6.10 20.54
N ARG A 16 -6.99 -6.05 21.37
CA ARG A 16 -7.11 -6.05 22.84
C ARG A 16 -6.44 -4.85 23.51
N GLY A 17 -5.65 -4.08 22.76
CA GLY A 17 -4.90 -2.94 23.29
C GLY A 17 -5.55 -1.59 23.00
N GLU A 18 -4.97 -0.55 23.59
CA GLU A 18 -5.35 0.86 23.46
C GLU A 18 -5.41 1.34 21.99
N LEU A 19 -4.65 0.71 21.10
CA LEU A 19 -4.62 1.05 19.67
C LEU A 19 -5.97 0.78 18.97
N THR A 20 -6.85 -0.03 19.55
CA THR A 20 -8.17 -0.36 19.00
C THR A 20 -9.02 0.89 18.80
N GLU A 21 -9.10 1.75 19.82
CA GLU A 21 -9.93 2.95 19.80
C GLU A 21 -9.39 3.98 18.81
N VAL A 22 -8.06 4.16 18.81
CA VAL A 22 -7.36 5.04 17.86
C VAL A 22 -7.58 4.58 16.42
N LEU A 23 -7.48 3.27 16.15
CA LEU A 23 -7.75 2.72 14.82
C LEU A 23 -9.22 2.86 14.43
N LYS A 24 -10.15 2.67 15.36
CA LYS A 24 -11.59 2.85 15.11
C LYS A 24 -11.90 4.28 14.67
N ALA A 25 -11.40 5.28 15.40
CA ALA A 25 -11.55 6.69 15.03
C ALA A 25 -10.95 7.00 13.66
N ARG A 26 -9.74 6.48 13.39
CA ARG A 26 -9.07 6.62 12.08
C ARG A 26 -9.84 5.97 10.94
N LEU A 27 -10.37 4.76 11.12
CA LEU A 27 -11.14 4.06 10.09
C LEU A 27 -12.41 4.83 9.72
N ILE A 28 -13.09 5.46 10.68
CA ILE A 28 -14.24 6.34 10.41
C ILE A 28 -13.83 7.48 9.47
N GLN A 29 -12.70 8.14 9.75
CA GLN A 29 -12.17 9.19 8.89
C GLN A 29 -11.76 8.65 7.50
N TRP A 30 -11.06 7.51 7.45
CA TRP A 30 -10.55 6.94 6.20
C TRP A 30 -11.63 6.41 5.27
N ARG A 31 -12.84 6.10 5.78
CA ARG A 31 -13.99 5.75 4.94
C ARG A 31 -14.47 6.93 4.10
N ARG A 32 -14.39 8.14 4.63
CA ARG A 32 -14.76 9.40 3.96
C ARG A 32 -13.68 9.91 3.01
N GLN A 33 -12.45 9.47 3.20
CA GLN A 33 -11.32 9.83 2.35
C GLN A 33 -11.36 9.13 0.97
N PRO A 34 -10.70 9.72 -0.05
CA PRO A 34 -10.60 9.10 -1.37
C PRO A 34 -9.73 7.83 -1.32
N THR A 35 -9.80 7.03 -2.39
CA THR A 35 -9.13 5.72 -2.48
C THR A 35 -7.60 5.80 -2.32
N ILE A 36 -6.98 6.89 -2.75
CA ILE A 36 -5.53 7.09 -2.66
C ILE A 36 -5.24 8.49 -2.09
N VAL A 37 -4.65 8.52 -0.90
CA VAL A 37 -4.36 9.73 -0.13
C VAL A 37 -2.87 9.79 0.19
N ARG A 38 -2.24 10.95 -0.02
CA ARG A 38 -0.87 11.20 0.48
C ARG A 38 -0.94 11.47 1.99
N VAL A 39 -0.11 10.79 2.77
CA VAL A 39 -0.02 10.98 4.21
C VAL A 39 1.32 11.66 4.52
N GLU A 40 1.31 12.65 5.41
CA GLU A 40 2.51 13.39 5.78
C GLU A 40 3.54 12.53 6.53
N LYS A 41 3.06 11.74 7.49
CA LYS A 41 3.90 10.84 8.31
C LYS A 41 3.33 9.43 8.30
N PRO A 42 4.18 8.39 8.30
CA PRO A 42 3.72 7.01 8.33
C PRO A 42 2.94 6.72 9.62
N THR A 43 1.83 5.99 9.49
CA THR A 43 1.02 5.59 10.66
C THR A 43 1.78 4.58 11.51
N ARG A 44 2.59 3.74 10.87
CA ARG A 44 3.40 2.71 11.52
C ARG A 44 4.88 2.86 11.18
N ILE A 45 5.58 3.65 12.00
CA ILE A 45 6.98 4.01 11.75
C ILE A 45 7.94 2.81 11.71
N ASN A 46 7.75 1.79 12.55
CA ASN A 46 8.63 0.61 12.56
C ASN A 46 8.59 -0.15 11.24
N ARG A 47 7.40 -0.35 10.66
CA ARG A 47 7.26 -1.01 9.35
C ARG A 47 7.72 -0.12 8.20
N ALA A 48 7.41 1.18 8.25
CA ALA A 48 7.89 2.11 7.24
C ALA A 48 9.42 2.10 7.15
N ARG A 49 10.11 2.16 8.30
CA ARG A 49 11.58 2.09 8.40
C ARG A 49 12.13 0.78 7.85
N ALA A 50 11.48 -0.35 8.12
CA ALA A 50 11.88 -1.64 7.57
C ALA A 50 11.81 -1.68 6.03
N PHE A 51 10.90 -0.94 5.41
CA PHE A 51 10.83 -0.77 3.95
C PHE A 51 11.73 0.33 3.40
N GLY A 52 12.52 1.00 4.26
CA GLY A 52 13.50 2.01 3.85
C GLY A 52 13.03 3.45 3.96
N TYR A 53 11.90 3.73 4.62
CA TYR A 53 11.47 5.11 4.86
C TYR A 53 12.51 5.87 5.68
N LYS A 54 12.93 7.04 5.19
CA LYS A 54 13.69 8.02 5.97
C LYS A 54 12.91 9.33 6.04
N ALA A 55 13.02 10.03 7.17
CA ALA A 55 12.43 11.35 7.36
C ALA A 55 13.33 12.41 6.68
N LYS A 56 13.45 12.31 5.35
CA LYS A 56 14.17 13.24 4.49
C LYS A 56 13.26 13.64 3.33
N PRO A 57 13.47 14.81 2.71
CA PRO A 57 12.82 15.15 1.45
C PRO A 57 13.04 14.07 0.39
N GLY A 58 12.05 13.84 -0.48
CA GLY A 58 12.08 12.78 -1.49
C GLY A 58 11.42 11.45 -1.06
N TYR A 59 11.10 11.25 0.22
CA TYR A 59 10.24 10.12 0.65
C TYR A 59 8.78 10.55 0.76
N VAL A 60 7.89 9.71 0.26
CA VAL A 60 6.43 9.93 0.32
C VAL A 60 5.76 8.67 0.84
N VAL A 61 4.76 8.83 1.70
CA VAL A 61 3.89 7.73 2.14
C VAL A 61 2.50 7.96 1.60
N VAL A 62 1.94 6.94 0.95
CA VAL A 62 0.62 7.00 0.32
C VAL A 62 -0.27 5.93 0.93
N ARG A 63 -1.42 6.32 1.47
CA ARG A 63 -2.44 5.39 1.91
C ARG A 63 -3.35 5.02 0.76
N VAL A 64 -3.51 3.72 0.53
CA VAL A 64 -4.34 3.15 -0.53
C VAL A 64 -5.39 2.24 0.07
N ARG A 65 -6.65 2.46 -0.31
CA ARG A 65 -7.79 1.62 0.01
C ARG A 65 -7.99 0.55 -1.08
N VAL A 66 -8.09 -0.71 -0.68
CA VAL A 66 -8.35 -1.86 -1.57
C VAL A 66 -9.59 -2.60 -1.08
N ARG A 67 -10.54 -2.90 -1.97
CA ARG A 67 -11.76 -3.62 -1.62
C ARG A 67 -11.43 -5.08 -1.27
N LYS A 68 -12.06 -5.60 -0.22
CA LYS A 68 -12.03 -7.01 0.16
C LYS A 68 -12.87 -7.84 -0.80
N GLY A 69 -12.59 -9.14 -0.83
CA GLY A 69 -13.32 -10.12 -1.63
C GLY A 69 -12.55 -10.59 -2.86
N GLY A 70 -13.24 -11.40 -3.66
CA GLY A 70 -12.70 -12.00 -4.88
C GLY A 70 -12.74 -11.06 -6.09
N LEU A 71 -12.38 -11.63 -7.24
CA LEU A 71 -12.43 -10.97 -8.52
C LEU A 71 -13.83 -11.09 -9.12
N ASN A 72 -14.45 -9.95 -9.42
CA ASN A 72 -15.68 -9.93 -10.23
C ASN A 72 -15.30 -9.99 -11.71
N ARG A 73 -15.44 -11.17 -12.33
CA ARG A 73 -15.19 -11.35 -13.76
C ARG A 73 -16.39 -10.84 -14.56
N PRO A 74 -16.20 -10.15 -15.70
CA PRO A 74 -17.31 -9.80 -16.57
C PRO A 74 -17.93 -11.05 -17.19
N ARG A 75 -19.26 -11.09 -17.29
CA ARG A 75 -19.99 -12.21 -17.91
C ARG A 75 -19.69 -12.25 -19.42
N PRO A 76 -19.29 -13.42 -19.97
CA PRO A 76 -19.10 -13.56 -21.42
C PRO A 76 -20.39 -13.22 -22.20
N ARG A 77 -20.26 -12.47 -23.29
CA ARG A 77 -21.41 -12.08 -24.15
C ARG A 77 -21.75 -13.11 -25.23
N SER A 78 -20.77 -13.91 -25.65
CA SER A 78 -20.91 -14.94 -26.69
C SER A 78 -20.76 -16.35 -26.11
N GLY A 79 -21.21 -17.37 -26.84
CA GLY A 79 -21.08 -18.77 -26.45
C GLY A 79 -19.67 -19.16 -25.98
N ARG A 80 -19.58 -19.90 -24.88
CA ARG A 80 -18.34 -20.45 -24.31
C ARG A 80 -18.59 -21.87 -23.81
N ARG A 81 -17.53 -22.67 -23.76
CA ARG A 81 -17.57 -23.98 -23.09
C ARG A 81 -18.02 -23.82 -21.63
N PRO A 82 -18.78 -24.77 -21.06
CA PRO A 82 -19.30 -24.67 -19.69
C PRO A 82 -18.22 -24.30 -18.65
N LYS A 83 -17.01 -24.88 -18.75
CA LYS A 83 -15.89 -24.56 -17.85
C LYS A 83 -15.41 -23.10 -17.89
N ARG A 84 -15.72 -22.34 -18.95
CA ARG A 84 -15.35 -20.92 -19.12
C ARG A 84 -16.52 -19.96 -18.88
N MET A 85 -17.69 -20.48 -18.52
CA MET A 85 -18.90 -19.68 -18.21
C MET A 85 -18.94 -19.18 -16.76
N GLY A 86 -18.10 -19.72 -15.87
CA GLY A 86 -18.03 -19.30 -14.47
C GLY A 86 -17.72 -17.81 -14.32
N VAL A 87 -18.49 -17.14 -13.45
CA VAL A 87 -18.34 -15.72 -13.12
C VAL A 87 -17.96 -15.51 -11.65
N TYR A 88 -18.55 -16.31 -10.75
CA TYR A 88 -18.33 -16.24 -9.30
C TYR A 88 -17.23 -17.21 -8.84
N GLY A 89 -16.71 -16.99 -7.63
CA GLY A 89 -15.73 -17.87 -6.99
C GLY A 89 -14.29 -17.70 -7.46
N TYR A 90 -13.98 -16.66 -8.26
CA TYR A 90 -12.62 -16.39 -8.70
C TYR A 90 -11.85 -15.54 -7.70
N SER A 91 -10.67 -16.01 -7.32
CA SER A 91 -9.70 -15.24 -6.55
C SER A 91 -8.78 -14.47 -7.50
N PRO A 92 -8.42 -13.21 -7.19
CA PRO A 92 -7.42 -12.49 -7.96
C PRO A 92 -6.06 -13.18 -7.83
N ALA A 93 -5.31 -13.26 -8.94
CA ALA A 93 -3.95 -13.80 -8.92
C ALA A 93 -2.97 -12.92 -8.12
N LYS A 94 -3.26 -11.62 -8.02
CA LYS A 94 -2.44 -10.64 -7.28
C LYS A 94 -2.96 -10.49 -5.85
N SER A 95 -2.03 -10.35 -4.91
CA SER A 95 -2.37 -10.02 -3.52
C SER A 95 -2.94 -8.61 -3.41
N ALA A 96 -3.82 -8.36 -2.43
CA ALA A 96 -4.36 -7.03 -2.16
C ALA A 96 -3.27 -5.97 -1.89
N ARG A 97 -2.13 -6.42 -1.32
CA ARG A 97 -0.94 -5.60 -1.11
C ARG A 97 -0.32 -5.16 -2.43
N LEU A 98 -0.08 -6.09 -3.35
CA LEU A 98 0.47 -5.77 -4.68
C LEU A 98 -0.48 -4.87 -5.48
N ILE A 99 -1.79 -5.09 -5.38
CA ILE A 99 -2.80 -4.22 -5.98
C ILE A 99 -2.70 -2.79 -5.43
N ALA A 100 -2.45 -2.62 -4.13
CA ALA A 100 -2.25 -1.31 -3.52
C ALA A 100 -0.99 -0.60 -4.07
N GLU A 101 0.13 -1.33 -4.16
CA GLU A 101 1.39 -0.83 -4.71
C GLU A 101 1.23 -0.39 -6.17
N GLU A 102 0.58 -1.22 -7.00
CA GLU A 102 0.32 -0.88 -8.41
C GLU A 102 -0.60 0.35 -8.55
N ARG A 103 -1.62 0.50 -7.68
CA ARG A 103 -2.49 1.67 -7.67
C ARG A 103 -1.73 2.95 -7.31
N ALA A 104 -0.86 2.89 -6.29
CA ALA A 104 -0.02 4.03 -5.92
C ALA A 104 0.95 4.40 -7.04
N ALA A 105 1.63 3.41 -7.63
CA ALA A 105 2.59 3.61 -8.72
C ALA A 105 1.94 4.12 -10.01
N ARG A 106 0.64 3.84 -10.25
CA ARG A 106 -0.11 4.42 -11.37
C ARG A 106 -0.50 5.87 -11.11
N LYS A 107 -0.81 6.24 -9.86
CA LYS A 107 -1.17 7.62 -9.49
C LYS A 107 0.05 8.55 -9.45
N TYR A 108 1.20 8.05 -9.02
CA TYR A 108 2.46 8.79 -8.95
C TYR A 108 3.51 8.12 -9.83
N PRO A 109 3.47 8.33 -11.16
CA PRO A 109 4.39 7.68 -12.09
C PRO A 109 5.85 8.16 -11.96
N ASN A 110 6.04 9.37 -11.42
CA ASN A 110 7.34 9.98 -11.16
C ASN A 110 8.04 9.41 -9.90
N LEU A 111 7.34 8.58 -9.10
CA LEU A 111 7.86 8.01 -7.86
C LEU A 111 8.06 6.49 -7.98
N VAL A 112 9.03 5.98 -7.24
CA VAL A 112 9.36 4.55 -7.18
C VAL A 112 8.81 3.95 -5.89
N VAL A 113 8.12 2.82 -5.99
CA VAL A 113 7.61 2.07 -4.83
C VAL A 113 8.75 1.28 -4.18
N LEU A 114 8.95 1.48 -2.87
CA LEU A 114 9.90 0.71 -2.06
C LEU A 114 9.26 -0.49 -1.39
N GLY A 115 7.99 -0.37 -1.06
CA GLY A 115 7.21 -1.42 -0.43
C GLY A 115 5.96 -0.87 0.21
N SER A 116 5.22 -1.73 0.89
CA SER A 116 3.98 -1.36 1.55
C SER A 116 3.72 -2.22 2.78
N TYR A 117 2.88 -1.70 3.68
CA TYR A 117 2.45 -2.42 4.86
C TYR A 117 0.97 -2.20 5.14
N TRP A 118 0.36 -3.21 5.77
CA TRP A 118 -1.02 -3.14 6.22
C TRP A 118 -1.14 -2.20 7.42
N VAL A 119 -2.21 -1.40 7.45
CA VAL A 119 -2.46 -0.40 8.50
C VAL A 119 -3.80 -0.62 9.19
N GLY A 120 -4.80 -1.11 8.46
CA GLY A 120 -6.13 -1.32 9.00
C GLY A 120 -7.04 -2.01 8.02
N GLU A 121 -8.15 -2.52 8.52
CA GLU A 121 -9.20 -3.10 7.70
C GLU A 121 -10.56 -2.90 8.34
N ASP A 122 -11.60 -2.87 7.53
CA ASP A 122 -12.99 -2.94 7.96
C ASP A 122 -13.70 -4.08 7.22
N GLY A 123 -15.04 -4.16 7.28
CA GLY A 123 -15.77 -5.23 6.60
C GLY A 123 -15.61 -5.22 5.07
N VAL A 124 -15.36 -4.06 4.45
CA VAL A 124 -15.43 -3.89 2.99
C VAL A 124 -14.06 -3.64 2.37
N TYR A 125 -13.12 -3.04 3.10
CA TYR A 125 -11.85 -2.55 2.59
C TYR A 125 -10.67 -2.93 3.50
N LYS A 126 -9.49 -3.00 2.88
CA LYS A 126 -8.18 -3.05 3.53
C LYS A 126 -7.43 -1.77 3.16
N TRP A 127 -6.71 -1.21 4.12
CA TRP A 127 -5.84 -0.06 3.92
C TRP A 127 -4.39 -0.49 4.02
N TYR A 128 -3.61 -0.07 3.02
CA TYR A 128 -2.17 -0.23 2.97
C TYR A 128 -1.52 1.14 2.88
N GLU A 129 -0.40 1.33 3.56
CA GLU A 129 0.49 2.47 3.33
C GLU A 129 1.65 2.00 2.48
N VAL A 130 1.82 2.64 1.33
CA VAL A 130 2.87 2.42 0.35
C VAL A 130 3.94 3.47 0.56
N VAL A 131 5.18 3.03 0.77
CA VAL A 131 6.35 3.90 0.85
C VAL A 131 6.90 4.07 -0.55
N MET A 132 7.03 5.32 -0.97
CA MET A 132 7.57 5.70 -2.27
C MET A 132 8.75 6.65 -2.08
N ALA A 133 9.66 6.65 -3.04
CA ALA A 133 10.79 7.56 -3.10
C ALA A 133 10.88 8.23 -4.47
N ASP A 134 11.32 9.47 -4.48
CA ASP A 134 11.56 10.25 -5.69
C ASP A 134 12.98 9.95 -6.24
N PRO A 135 13.09 9.36 -7.44
CA PRO A 135 14.38 9.04 -8.05
C PRO A 135 15.17 10.28 -8.49
N HIS A 136 14.53 11.44 -8.64
CA HIS A 136 15.17 12.67 -9.12
C HIS A 136 15.60 13.60 -7.99
N HIS A 137 15.23 13.30 -6.74
CA HIS A 137 15.51 14.19 -5.61
C HIS A 137 16.96 14.04 -5.11
N PRO A 138 17.73 15.14 -4.93
CA PRO A 138 19.15 15.09 -4.54
C PRO A 138 19.38 14.38 -3.19
N ALA A 139 18.47 14.56 -2.23
CA ALA A 139 18.53 13.84 -0.94
C ALA A 139 18.47 12.30 -1.07
N ILE A 140 17.89 11.76 -2.14
CA ILE A 140 17.88 10.32 -2.44
C ILE A 140 19.15 9.93 -3.18
N ALA A 141 19.58 10.74 -4.15
CA ALA A 141 20.81 10.51 -4.90
C ALA A 141 22.06 10.47 -4.00
N ASN A 142 22.07 11.30 -2.95
CA ASN A 142 23.16 11.38 -1.97
C ASN A 142 23.06 10.33 -0.86
N ASP A 143 22.00 9.52 -0.79
CA ASP A 143 21.83 8.51 0.28
C ASP A 143 22.49 7.18 -0.12
N PRO A 144 23.56 6.72 0.55
CA PRO A 144 24.31 5.53 0.14
C PRO A 144 23.46 4.25 0.07
N GLU A 145 22.48 4.10 0.95
CA GLU A 145 21.64 2.89 1.02
C GLU A 145 20.59 2.83 -0.11
N ARG A 146 20.23 3.98 -0.67
CA ARG A 146 19.06 4.14 -1.55
C ARG A 146 19.39 4.83 -2.87
N ARG A 147 20.68 5.10 -3.12
CA ARG A 147 21.21 5.69 -4.36
C ARG A 147 20.83 4.90 -5.61
N TRP A 148 20.61 3.58 -5.52
CA TRP A 148 20.19 2.74 -6.66
C TRP A 148 18.85 3.17 -7.27
N ILE A 149 18.02 3.91 -6.53
CA ILE A 149 16.76 4.49 -7.02
C ILE A 149 17.04 5.68 -7.93
N SER A 150 18.18 6.37 -7.76
CA SER A 150 18.55 7.52 -8.58
C SER A 150 18.71 7.10 -10.04
N GLY A 151 18.03 7.81 -10.95
CA GLY A 151 17.99 7.46 -12.36
C GLY A 151 17.12 6.24 -12.70
N TYR A 152 16.40 5.66 -11.72
CA TYR A 152 15.44 4.60 -12.00
C TYR A 152 14.32 5.14 -12.89
N THR A 153 14.29 4.67 -14.13
CA THR A 153 13.23 4.99 -15.08
C THR A 153 12.35 3.76 -15.26
N ARG A 154 11.08 3.88 -14.91
CA ARG A 154 10.11 2.82 -15.13
C ARG A 154 9.81 2.71 -16.63
N LYS A 155 10.34 1.67 -17.29
CA LYS A 155 9.96 1.34 -18.66
C LYS A 155 8.51 0.86 -18.69
N ILE A 156 7.58 1.73 -19.11
CA ILE A 156 6.21 1.34 -19.42
C ILE A 156 6.29 0.53 -20.71
N ARG A 157 6.20 -0.81 -20.62
CA ARG A 157 5.97 -1.64 -21.80
C ARG A 157 4.53 -1.43 -22.22
N TYR A 158 4.31 -0.63 -23.26
CA TYR A 158 3.06 -0.68 -24.01
C TYR A 158 2.99 -2.07 -24.65
N LYS A 159 1.91 -2.79 -24.37
CA LYS A 159 1.63 -4.11 -24.92
C LYS A 159 0.34 -4.02 -25.70
#